data_AF-A0A4Q0YDB4-F1
#
_entry.id   AF-A0A4Q0YDB4-F1
#
_cell.length_a   1.000
_cell.length_b   1.000
_cell.length_c   1.000
_cell.angle_alpha   90.00
_cell.angle_beta   90.00
_cell.angle_gamma   90.00
#
_symmetry.space_group_name_H-M   'P 1'
#
loop_
_entity.id
_entity.type
_entity.pdbx_description
1 polymer ?
#
loop_
_entity_poly.entity_id
_entity_poly.type
_entity_poly.pdbx_seq_one_letter_code
_entity_poly.pdbx_strand_id
1 'polypeptide(L)'
;MHRATLCIPPHTLPKKSWEILMSDLKNHFGDDASLKEEDRENILYFLLENSAENSTKEISVKVLNSIENKDIIAITQTPFWKNEHKNIKKEVFEHPQIKSKANCKACHSDIEKGLIEDEKIKDISSFM
;
A
#
# COMPACT_ATOMS: atom_id res chain seq x y z
N MET A 1 -10.56 10.24 14.80
CA MET A 1 -10.67 10.33 13.33
C MET A 1 -9.24 10.39 12.78
N HIS A 2 -8.62 9.24 12.53
CA HIS A 2 -7.31 9.22 11.88
C HIS A 2 -7.54 9.61 10.42
N ARG A 3 -7.24 10.86 10.06
CA ARG A 3 -7.21 11.25 8.65
C ARG A 3 -6.18 10.36 7.95
N ALA A 4 -6.61 9.69 6.88
CA ALA A 4 -5.72 8.92 6.01
C ALA A 4 -4.53 9.80 5.62
N THR A 5 -3.34 9.42 6.08
CA THR A 5 -2.12 10.25 5.97
C THR A 5 -1.37 9.96 4.67
N LEU A 6 -1.81 8.96 3.90
CA LEU A 6 -1.12 8.47 2.70
C LEU A 6 -2.11 7.90 1.69
N CYS A 7 -2.01 8.32 0.43
CA CYS A 7 -2.70 7.69 -0.69
C CYS A 7 -1.84 6.55 -1.26
N ILE A 8 -2.30 5.30 -1.09
CA ILE A 8 -1.64 4.13 -1.69
C ILE A 8 -2.00 4.07 -3.18
N PRO A 9 -1.02 4.06 -4.11
CA PRO A 9 -1.32 4.01 -5.53
C PRO A 9 -2.09 2.73 -5.90
N PRO A 10 -3.16 2.81 -6.72
CA PRO A 10 -4.03 1.67 -6.98
C PRO A 10 -3.31 0.47 -7.61
N HIS A 11 -2.28 0.72 -8.43
CA HIS A 11 -1.52 -0.31 -9.14
C HIS A 11 -0.65 -1.20 -8.23
N THR A 12 -0.63 -0.91 -6.94
CA THR A 12 0.21 -1.63 -5.97
C THR A 12 -0.52 -2.82 -5.33
N LEU A 13 -1.83 -2.97 -5.60
CA LEU A 13 -2.62 -4.13 -5.21
C LEU A 13 -3.51 -4.62 -6.37
N PRO A 14 -3.85 -5.92 -6.40
CA PRO A 14 -4.76 -6.50 -7.37
C PRO A 14 -6.21 -6.06 -7.17
N LYS A 15 -7.05 -6.21 -8.22
CA LYS A 15 -8.49 -5.94 -8.19
C LYS A 15 -9.18 -6.59 -7.00
N LYS A 16 -8.99 -7.91 -6.83
CA LYS A 16 -9.62 -8.69 -5.76
C LYS A 16 -9.30 -8.14 -4.37
N SER A 17 -8.08 -7.63 -4.17
CA SER A 17 -7.67 -7.06 -2.88
C SER A 17 -8.41 -5.75 -2.59
N TRP A 18 -8.61 -4.91 -3.61
CA TRP A 18 -9.42 -3.70 -3.49
C TRP A 18 -10.90 -3.98 -3.25
N GLU A 19 -11.47 -4.98 -3.93
CA GLU A 19 -12.87 -5.40 -3.72
C GLU A 19 -13.12 -5.81 -2.26
N ILE A 20 -12.25 -6.69 -1.73
CA ILE A 20 -12.37 -7.15 -0.33
C ILE A 20 -12.23 -5.96 0.62
N LEU A 21 -11.21 -5.11 0.44
CA LEU A 21 -10.98 -3.95 1.29
C LEU A 21 -12.18 -2.98 1.30
N MET A 22 -12.72 -2.66 0.12
CA MET A 22 -13.83 -1.72 -0.02
C MET A 22 -15.16 -2.30 0.43
N SER A 23 -15.30 -3.64 0.50
CA SER A 23 -16.53 -4.29 0.97
C SER A 23 -16.76 -4.20 2.48
N ASP A 24 -15.72 -3.93 3.28
CA ASP A 24 -15.80 -3.94 4.75
C ASP A 24 -15.07 -2.74 5.39
N LEU A 25 -15.31 -1.54 4.86
CA LEU A 25 -14.68 -0.30 5.33
C LEU A 25 -14.96 0.05 6.80
N LYS A 26 -16.04 -0.47 7.38
CA LYS A 26 -16.31 -0.33 8.82
C LYS A 26 -15.25 -1.01 9.70
N ASN A 27 -14.53 -2.01 9.16
CA ASN A 27 -13.49 -2.78 9.83
C ASN A 27 -12.12 -2.51 9.17
N HIS A 28 -11.83 -1.25 8.85
CA HIS A 28 -10.63 -0.86 8.12
C HIS A 28 -9.41 -0.75 9.05
N PHE A 29 -8.74 -1.88 9.27
CA PHE A 29 -7.51 -1.99 10.07
C PHE A 29 -7.62 -1.43 11.50
N GLY A 30 -8.79 -1.59 12.13
CA GLY A 30 -9.06 -1.11 13.48
C GLY A 30 -9.61 0.32 13.56
N ASP A 31 -9.90 0.95 12.42
CA ASP A 31 -10.69 2.19 12.33
C ASP A 31 -11.93 1.98 11.44
N ASP A 32 -12.88 2.90 11.52
CA ASP A 32 -14.05 2.93 10.66
C ASP A 32 -13.80 3.94 9.52
N ALA A 33 -13.63 3.40 8.31
CA ALA A 33 -13.44 4.16 7.09
C ALA A 33 -14.70 4.16 6.20
N SER A 34 -15.88 3.88 6.77
CA SER A 34 -17.12 3.82 6.03
C SER A 34 -17.39 5.11 5.26
N LEU A 35 -17.89 4.94 4.03
CA LEU A 35 -18.22 6.02 3.10
C LEU A 35 -19.69 5.91 2.70
N LYS A 36 -20.24 6.97 2.12
CA LYS A 36 -21.52 6.87 1.42
C LYS A 36 -21.38 5.91 0.25
N GLU A 37 -22.45 5.20 -0.07
CA GLU A 37 -22.48 4.18 -1.13
C GLU A 37 -21.95 4.71 -2.47
N GLU A 38 -22.41 5.88 -2.91
CA GLU A 38 -21.96 6.52 -4.16
C GLU A 38 -20.45 6.82 -4.17
N ASP A 39 -19.91 7.36 -3.07
CA ASP A 39 -18.48 7.63 -2.94
C ASP A 39 -17.67 6.33 -2.94
N ARG A 40 -18.15 5.30 -2.23
CA ARG A 40 -17.52 3.98 -2.18
C ARG A 40 -17.45 3.35 -3.57
N GLU A 41 -18.54 3.38 -4.33
CA GLU A 41 -18.62 2.82 -5.68
C GLU A 41 -17.70 3.55 -6.65
N ASN A 42 -17.69 4.89 -6.62
CA ASN A 42 -16.80 5.70 -7.45
C ASN A 42 -15.31 5.42 -7.15
N ILE A 43 -14.95 5.34 -5.87
CA ILE A 43 -13.58 5.01 -5.46
C ILE A 43 -13.23 3.57 -5.85
N LEU A 44 -14.13 2.60 -5.61
CA LEU A 44 -13.90 1.21 -6.00
C LEU A 44 -13.66 1.11 -7.50
N TYR A 45 -14.50 1.73 -8.32
CA TYR A 45 -14.32 1.76 -9.77
C TYR A 45 -12.94 2.30 -10.18
N PHE A 46 -12.53 3.44 -9.62
CA PHE A 46 -11.20 4.00 -9.85
C PHE A 46 -10.06 3.04 -9.45
N LEU A 47 -10.18 2.38 -8.29
CA LEU A 47 -9.19 1.42 -7.81
C LEU A 47 -9.07 0.20 -8.73
N LEU A 48 -10.21 -0.33 -9.21
CA LEU A 48 -10.23 -1.49 -10.11
C LEU A 48 -9.64 -1.14 -11.48
N GLU A 49 -10.02 0.00 -12.06
CA GLU A 49 -9.51 0.46 -13.35
C GLU A 49 -7.99 0.72 -13.33
N ASN A 50 -7.43 1.08 -12.17
CA ASN A 50 -6.01 1.42 -12.03
C ASN A 50 -5.20 0.37 -11.22
N SER A 51 -5.80 -0.80 -10.99
CA SER A 51 -5.22 -1.93 -10.23
C SER A 51 -3.94 -2.49 -10.84
N ALA A 52 -3.25 -3.37 -10.09
CA ALA A 52 -1.99 -3.98 -10.52
C ALA A 52 -2.10 -4.68 -11.88
N GLU A 53 -3.22 -5.35 -12.17
CA GLU A 53 -3.48 -6.06 -13.43
C GLU A 53 -3.49 -5.11 -14.64
N ASN A 54 -3.81 -3.83 -14.42
CA ASN A 54 -3.92 -2.81 -15.46
C ASN A 54 -2.65 -1.94 -15.57
N SER A 55 -1.53 -2.36 -14.97
CA SER A 55 -0.29 -1.58 -14.91
C SER A 55 0.93 -2.40 -15.31
N THR A 56 1.84 -1.78 -16.06
CA THR A 56 3.13 -2.39 -16.45
C THR A 56 4.29 -2.01 -15.51
N LYS A 57 4.01 -1.28 -14.42
CA LYS A 57 5.04 -0.90 -13.45
C LYS A 57 5.60 -2.14 -12.77
N GLU A 58 6.88 -2.08 -12.44
CA GLU A 58 7.62 -3.20 -11.84
C GLU A 58 6.94 -3.74 -10.57
N ILE A 59 6.53 -2.84 -9.66
CA ILE A 59 5.82 -3.22 -8.43
C ILE A 59 4.53 -4.00 -8.72
N SER A 60 3.75 -3.60 -9.73
CA SER A 60 2.49 -4.24 -10.11
C SER A 60 2.75 -5.69 -10.52
N VAL A 61 3.72 -5.89 -11.42
CA VAL A 61 4.11 -7.21 -11.93
C VAL A 61 4.66 -8.09 -10.79
N LYS A 62 5.54 -7.55 -9.95
CA LYS A 62 6.14 -8.30 -8.84
C LYS A 62 5.13 -8.65 -7.76
N VAL A 63 4.19 -7.76 -7.42
CA VAL A 63 3.10 -8.04 -6.48
C VAL A 63 2.25 -9.20 -7.01
N LEU A 64 1.73 -9.09 -8.24
CA LEU A 64 0.88 -10.13 -8.85
C LEU A 64 1.56 -11.49 -8.87
N ASN A 65 2.84 -11.56 -9.25
CA ASN A 65 3.60 -12.80 -9.28
C ASN A 65 3.85 -13.39 -7.88
N SER A 66 3.85 -12.55 -6.83
CA SER A 66 4.20 -12.98 -5.47
C SER A 66 3.02 -13.45 -4.63
N ILE A 67 1.81 -12.98 -4.92
CA ILE A 67 0.62 -13.22 -4.08
C ILE A 67 -0.11 -14.53 -4.44
N GLU A 68 0.12 -15.07 -5.64
CA GLU A 68 -0.60 -16.23 -6.17
C GLU A 68 -2.12 -16.07 -6.00
N ASN A 69 -2.79 -17.03 -5.34
CA ASN A 69 -4.24 -17.02 -5.09
C ASN A 69 -4.63 -16.54 -3.68
N LYS A 70 -3.74 -15.80 -2.99
CA LYS A 70 -3.99 -15.35 -1.60
C LYS A 70 -4.74 -14.02 -1.58
N ASP A 71 -5.70 -13.93 -0.67
CA ASP A 71 -6.47 -12.71 -0.44
C ASP A 71 -5.70 -11.79 0.51
N ILE A 72 -4.91 -10.86 -0.05
CA ILE A 72 -4.03 -9.95 0.70
C ILE A 72 -4.48 -8.50 0.48
N ILE A 73 -5.13 -7.91 1.48
CA ILE A 73 -5.65 -6.53 1.40
C ILE A 73 -4.66 -5.44 1.82
N ALA A 74 -3.47 -5.82 2.28
CA ALA A 74 -2.42 -4.89 2.70
C ALA A 74 -1.12 -5.20 1.96
N ILE A 75 -0.60 -4.24 1.20
CA ILE A 75 0.63 -4.44 0.41
C ILE A 75 1.82 -4.87 1.26
N THR A 76 1.93 -4.36 2.49
CA THR A 76 2.99 -4.70 3.44
C THR A 76 2.97 -6.17 3.86
N GLN A 77 1.90 -6.89 3.59
CA GLN A 77 1.75 -8.31 3.88
C GLN A 77 2.09 -9.21 2.68
N THR A 78 2.23 -8.65 1.48
CA THR A 78 2.59 -9.40 0.28
C THR A 78 3.99 -10.02 0.41
N PRO A 79 4.24 -11.20 -0.19
CA PRO A 79 5.58 -11.80 -0.17
C PRO A 79 6.63 -10.91 -0.84
N PHE A 80 6.26 -10.23 -1.94
CA PHE A 80 7.13 -9.25 -2.60
C PHE A 80 7.58 -8.16 -1.62
N TRP A 81 6.65 -7.45 -0.97
CA TRP A 81 7.00 -6.36 -0.05
C TRP A 81 7.91 -6.85 1.09
N LYS A 82 7.59 -8.01 1.66
CA LYS A 82 8.38 -8.61 2.75
C LYS A 82 9.80 -8.94 2.29
N ASN A 83 9.97 -9.44 1.07
CA ASN A 83 11.29 -9.75 0.53
C ASN A 83 12.12 -8.47 0.28
N GLU A 84 11.54 -7.44 -0.33
CA GLU A 84 12.25 -6.19 -0.61
C GLU A 84 12.68 -5.47 0.68
N HIS A 85 11.84 -5.52 1.73
CA HIS A 85 12.09 -4.83 2.99
C HIS A 85 12.74 -5.71 4.08
N LYS A 86 13.14 -6.95 3.77
CA LYS A 86 13.60 -7.93 4.78
C LYS A 86 14.84 -7.51 5.56
N ASN A 87 15.68 -6.66 4.97
CA ASN A 87 16.93 -6.20 5.58
C ASN A 87 16.73 -4.97 6.49
N ILE A 88 15.53 -4.41 6.52
CA ILE A 88 15.20 -3.27 7.39
C ILE A 88 14.81 -3.82 8.76
N LYS A 89 15.55 -3.39 9.79
CA LYS A 89 15.31 -3.78 11.18
C LYS A 89 13.93 -3.30 11.65
N LYS A 90 13.30 -4.06 12.55
CA LYS A 90 11.95 -3.77 13.04
C LYS A 90 11.87 -2.40 13.72
N GLU A 91 12.92 -2.04 14.45
CA GLU A 91 13.06 -0.80 15.22
C GLU A 91 12.97 0.43 14.32
N VAL A 92 13.46 0.33 13.07
CA VAL A 92 13.35 1.41 12.08
C VAL A 92 11.87 1.70 11.77
N PHE A 93 11.04 0.66 11.63
CA PHE A 93 9.60 0.86 11.40
C PHE A 93 8.86 1.40 12.64
N GLU A 94 9.43 1.23 13.82
CA GLU A 94 8.90 1.75 15.10
C GLU A 94 9.38 3.18 15.38
N HIS A 95 10.36 3.69 14.63
CA HIS A 95 10.91 5.03 14.78
C HIS A 95 9.79 6.09 14.72
N PRO A 96 9.78 7.13 15.58
CA PRO A 96 8.67 8.10 15.69
C PRO A 96 8.30 8.82 14.38
N GLN A 97 9.25 8.96 13.46
CA GLN A 97 9.02 9.58 12.14
C GLN A 97 8.41 8.60 11.12
N ILE A 98 8.61 7.29 11.27
CA ILE A 98 8.08 6.26 10.38
C ILE A 98 6.75 5.70 10.93
N LYS A 99 6.73 5.35 12.22
CA LYS A 99 5.59 4.82 13.01
C LYS A 99 5.05 3.45 12.58
N SER A 100 5.04 3.15 11.29
CA SER A 100 4.61 1.84 10.79
C SER A 100 5.09 1.57 9.37
N LYS A 101 5.05 0.29 8.99
CA LYS A 101 5.29 -0.18 7.61
C LYS A 101 4.32 0.43 6.58
N ALA A 102 3.14 0.86 7.01
CA ALA A 102 2.14 1.45 6.13
C ALA A 102 2.49 2.88 5.71
N ASN A 103 3.42 3.55 6.40
CA ASN A 103 3.83 4.91 6.08
C ASN A 103 4.93 4.93 4.99
N CYS A 104 4.59 4.48 3.78
CA CYS A 104 5.53 4.35 2.67
C CYS A 104 6.26 5.67 2.36
N LYS A 105 5.56 6.80 2.50
CA LYS A 105 6.08 8.15 2.23
C LYS A 105 7.19 8.58 3.18
N ALA A 106 7.31 7.95 4.35
CA ALA A 106 8.41 8.24 5.26
C ALA A 106 9.78 8.01 4.58
N CYS A 107 9.90 6.95 3.78
CA CYS A 107 11.12 6.59 3.05
C CYS A 107 11.02 6.86 1.54
N HIS A 108 9.87 6.61 0.91
CA HIS A 108 9.64 6.78 -0.54
C HIS A 108 8.94 8.11 -0.83
N SER A 109 9.71 9.17 -1.07
CA SER A 109 9.19 10.55 -1.10
C SER A 109 8.11 10.78 -2.16
N ASP A 110 8.18 10.09 -3.30
CA ASP A 110 7.29 10.24 -4.45
C ASP A 110 6.23 9.13 -4.57
N ILE A 111 6.02 8.32 -3.52
CA ILE A 111 5.09 7.19 -3.57
C ILE A 111 3.66 7.59 -3.95
N GLU A 112 3.19 8.76 -3.52
CA GLU A 112 1.84 9.25 -3.85
C GLU A 112 1.68 9.63 -5.33
N LYS A 113 2.80 9.83 -6.05
CA LYS A 113 2.82 9.98 -7.51
C LYS A 113 2.88 8.63 -8.23
N GLY A 114 2.88 7.52 -7.47
CA GLY A 114 3.05 6.18 -8.01
C GLY A 114 4.48 5.87 -8.47
N LEU A 115 5.48 6.54 -7.89
CA LEU A 115 6.89 6.38 -8.24
C LEU A 115 7.68 5.80 -7.06
N ILE A 116 8.55 4.83 -7.38
CA ILE A 116 9.47 4.17 -6.46
C ILE A 116 10.82 4.14 -7.17
N GLU A 117 11.47 5.30 -7.20
CA GLU A 117 12.81 5.48 -7.79
C GLU A 117 13.84 5.38 -6.67
N ASP A 118 14.87 4.57 -6.86
CA ASP A 118 15.89 4.30 -5.84
C ASP A 118 16.57 5.59 -5.38
N GLU A 119 16.81 6.54 -6.29
CA GLU A 119 17.42 7.85 -5.99
C GLU A 119 16.53 8.74 -5.11
N LYS A 120 15.24 8.41 -4.98
CA LYS A 120 14.25 9.12 -4.15
C LYS A 120 13.93 8.41 -2.84
N ILE A 121 14.54 7.24 -2.62
CA ILE A 121 14.45 6.51 -1.36
C ILE A 121 15.42 7.11 -0.36
N LYS A 122 14.92 7.49 0.82
CA LYS A 122 15.77 8.00 1.90
C LYS A 122 16.65 6.89 2.46
N ASP A 123 17.89 7.24 2.78
CA ASP A 123 18.78 6.34 3.50
C ASP A 123 18.23 6.02 4.89
N ILE A 124 18.03 4.73 5.17
CA ILE A 124 17.53 4.24 6.44
C ILE A 124 18.48 4.52 7.61
N SER A 125 19.76 4.80 7.32
CA SER A 125 20.74 5.21 8.34
C SER A 125 20.35 6.50 9.05
N SER A 126 19.49 7.33 8.44
CA SER A 126 18.92 8.51 9.07
C SER A 126 17.90 8.22 10.20
N PHE A 127 17.47 6.96 10.35
CA PHE A 127 16.49 6.52 11.35
C PHE A 127 17.03 5.45 12.32
N MET A 128 18.34 5.18 12.27
CA MET A 128 19.05 4.27 13.18
C MET A 128 19.79 5.06 14.25
#